data_AF-A0A1Y2HCR0-F1
#
_entry.id   AF-A0A1Y2HCR0-F1
#
_cell.length_a   1.000
_cell.length_b   1.000
_cell.length_c   1.000
_cell.angle_alpha   90.00
_cell.angle_beta   90.00
_cell.angle_gamma   90.00
#
_symmetry.space_group_name_H-M   'P 1'
#
loop_
_entity.id
_entity.type
_entity.pdbx_description
1 polymer ?
#
loop_
_entity_poly.entity_id
_entity_poly.type
_entity_poly.pdbx_seq_one_letter_code
_entity_poly.pdbx_strand_id
1 'polypeptide(L)'
;MVGVPNKRLRYFLLARRKRADKQAEDGEQEGLYSERGVVQTEWPLHWPSEECGHSGDEAVAVDPISTFLDSEVDPSTAVPEKWIRKTFKFNFDVVSPHSTRSTTFTKAYGSHHIYGSGSLFVPNDIAGAPAAEPHYINDADELLSLHPRFFSPTEVARLHSFPESLSFPDNVSAAQWYRLLGNSLNCKLVGELMKKLFQ
;
A
#
# COMPACT_ATOMS: atom_id res chain seq x y z
N MET A 1 0.96 -10.08 -4.15
CA MET A 1 0.32 -8.85 -3.61
C MET A 1 -1.17 -9.10 -3.48
N VAL A 2 -1.89 -8.41 -2.58
CA VAL A 2 -3.34 -8.64 -2.34
C VAL A 2 -4.27 -7.98 -3.38
N GLY A 3 -3.81 -7.80 -4.62
CA GLY A 3 -4.61 -7.22 -5.71
C GLY A 3 -4.86 -5.71 -5.62
N VAL A 4 -3.99 -4.96 -4.96
CA VAL A 4 -4.12 -3.50 -4.80
C VAL A 4 -2.89 -2.81 -5.39
N PRO A 5 -3.04 -1.72 -6.18
CA PRO A 5 -1.94 -1.10 -6.91
C PRO A 5 -1.06 -0.21 -6.00
N ASN A 6 -0.63 -0.73 -4.84
CA ASN A 6 0.22 -0.01 -3.89
C ASN A 6 1.34 -0.90 -3.32
N LYS A 7 2.59 -0.51 -3.58
CA LYS A 7 3.77 -1.21 -3.03
C LYS A 7 4.03 -0.72 -1.62
N ARG A 8 3.61 -1.51 -0.62
CA ARG A 8 3.77 -1.22 0.83
C ARG A 8 4.34 -2.41 1.60
N LEU A 9 5.61 -2.75 1.34
CA LEU A 9 6.28 -3.88 2.00
C LEU A 9 6.40 -3.63 3.51
N ARG A 10 5.98 -4.61 4.33
CA ARG A 10 6.03 -4.59 5.80
C ARG A 10 6.36 -5.98 6.32
N TYR A 11 7.01 -6.03 7.48
CA TYR A 11 7.24 -7.26 8.21
C TYR A 11 6.00 -7.61 9.04
N PHE A 12 5.65 -8.90 9.06
CA PHE A 12 4.59 -9.44 9.89
C PHE A 12 5.10 -10.68 10.63
N LEU A 13 4.70 -10.82 11.89
CA LEU A 13 4.94 -12.01 12.70
C LEU A 13 3.60 -12.54 13.18
N LEU A 14 3.29 -13.78 12.83
CA LEU A 14 2.09 -14.48 13.27
C LEU A 14 2.52 -15.48 14.34
N ALA A 15 1.87 -15.43 15.51
CA ALA A 15 2.17 -16.32 16.62
C ALA A 15 0.87 -16.81 17.28
N ARG A 16 0.75 -18.12 17.46
CA ARG A 16 -0.38 -18.76 18.14
C ARG A 16 0.13 -19.66 19.25
N ARG A 17 -0.37 -19.47 20.47
CA ARG A 17 -0.06 -20.36 21.60
C ARG A 17 -0.63 -21.75 21.31
N LYS A 18 0.22 -22.77 21.28
CA LYS A 18 -0.21 -24.17 21.23
C LYS A 18 -1.04 -24.45 22.47
N ARG A 19 -2.29 -24.91 22.31
CA ARG A 19 -3.03 -25.45 23.45
C ARG A 19 -2.40 -26.81 23.78
N ALA A 20 -1.94 -27.00 25.00
CA ALA A 20 -1.57 -28.32 25.47
C ALA A 20 -2.81 -29.21 25.37
N ASP A 21 -2.71 -30.34 24.67
CA ASP A 21 -3.64 -31.43 24.92
C ASP A 21 -3.57 -31.74 26.43
N LYS A 22 -4.70 -32.07 27.05
CA LYS A 22 -4.81 -32.34 28.50
C LYS A 22 -4.03 -33.61 28.96
N GLN A 23 -2.99 -34.01 28.25
CA GLN A 23 -2.17 -35.20 28.49
C GLN A 23 -0.67 -34.94 28.28
N ALA A 24 -0.15 -33.79 28.69
CA ALA A 24 1.30 -33.61 28.84
C ALA A 24 1.61 -33.41 30.33
N GLU A 25 2.11 -34.50 30.94
CA GLU A 25 2.68 -34.51 32.29
C GLU A 25 3.87 -33.57 32.41
N ASP A 26 4.07 -33.12 33.64
CA ASP A 26 5.12 -32.24 34.14
C ASP A 26 6.47 -32.36 33.42
N GLY A 27 6.75 -31.35 32.60
CA GLY A 27 8.05 -31.12 31.98
C GLY A 27 7.95 -29.92 31.07
N GLU A 28 8.72 -28.87 31.36
CA GLU A 28 8.83 -27.67 30.55
C GLU A 28 9.23 -28.03 29.10
N GLN A 29 8.25 -28.29 28.23
CA GLN A 29 8.46 -28.19 26.80
C GLN A 29 8.30 -26.72 26.45
N GLU A 30 9.41 -25.97 26.55
CA GLU A 30 9.61 -24.77 25.74
C GLU A 30 9.16 -25.13 24.33
N GLY A 31 8.01 -24.59 23.92
CA GLY A 31 7.45 -24.90 22.62
C GLY A 31 8.46 -24.42 21.59
N LEU A 32 9.19 -25.36 20.98
CA LEU A 32 10.23 -25.07 19.99
C LEU A 32 9.69 -23.99 19.05
N TYR A 33 10.31 -22.80 19.07
CA TYR A 33 10.25 -21.89 17.94
C TYR A 33 10.49 -22.75 16.71
N SER A 34 9.61 -22.67 15.69
CA SER A 34 9.73 -23.58 14.55
C SER A 34 11.18 -23.51 14.06
N GLU A 35 11.91 -24.63 14.09
CA GLU A 35 13.29 -24.73 13.57
C GLU A 35 13.37 -24.39 12.06
N ARG A 36 12.22 -24.06 11.45
CA ARG A 36 11.97 -23.69 10.06
C ARG A 36 11.62 -22.21 9.91
N GLY A 37 12.39 -21.30 10.52
CA GLY A 37 12.18 -19.85 10.47
C GLY A 37 12.41 -19.22 9.08
N VAL A 38 11.67 -19.64 8.06
CA VAL A 38 11.71 -19.07 6.72
C VAL A 38 10.76 -17.88 6.66
N VAL A 39 11.30 -16.70 6.34
CA VAL A 39 10.47 -15.51 6.05
C VAL A 39 9.80 -15.73 4.71
N GLN A 40 8.47 -15.81 4.70
CA GLN A 40 7.70 -15.88 3.46
C GLN A 40 7.63 -14.48 2.84
N THR A 41 8.08 -14.34 1.59
CA THR A 41 8.14 -13.07 0.86
C THR A 41 7.06 -12.92 -0.20
N GLU A 42 6.30 -13.98 -0.45
CA GLU A 42 5.29 -14.05 -1.50
C GLU A 42 3.90 -14.34 -0.91
N TRP A 43 2.87 -14.05 -1.72
CA TRP A 43 1.47 -14.26 -1.36
C TRP A 43 0.83 -15.15 -2.41
N PRO A 44 0.01 -16.16 -2.03
CA PRO A 44 -0.48 -16.47 -0.68
C PRO A 44 0.57 -17.07 0.27
N LEU A 45 0.29 -17.05 1.58
CA LEU A 45 1.13 -17.75 2.56
C LEU A 45 0.84 -19.25 2.53
N HIS A 46 1.89 -20.06 2.49
CA HIS A 46 1.81 -21.52 2.51
C HIS A 46 2.32 -22.06 3.85
N TRP A 47 1.50 -22.80 4.59
CA TRP A 47 1.96 -23.44 5.82
C TRP A 47 2.52 -24.85 5.52
N PRO A 48 3.67 -25.25 6.08
CA PRO A 48 4.30 -26.53 5.75
C PRO A 48 3.48 -27.79 6.02
N SER A 49 2.37 -27.71 6.77
CA SER A 49 1.49 -28.85 7.05
C SER A 49 0.24 -28.92 6.16
N GLU A 50 0.06 -27.99 5.22
CA GLU A 50 -1.01 -28.07 4.22
C GLU A 50 -0.54 -28.93 3.03
N GLU A 51 -0.52 -30.26 3.19
CA GLU A 51 -0.59 -31.16 2.02
C GLU A 51 -2.02 -31.06 1.47
N CYS A 52 -2.27 -30.13 0.55
CA CYS A 52 -3.51 -30.12 -0.21
C CYS A 52 -3.21 -29.74 -1.65
N GLY A 53 -3.29 -30.75 -2.52
CA GLY A 53 -3.25 -30.54 -3.96
C GLY A 53 -4.46 -29.72 -4.39
N HIS A 54 -4.24 -28.45 -4.71
CA HIS A 54 -5.12 -27.69 -5.59
C HIS A 54 -4.27 -26.79 -6.50
N SER A 55 -4.50 -27.04 -7.79
CA SER A 55 -4.17 -26.31 -9.01
C SER A 55 -3.89 -24.81 -8.89
N GLY A 56 -2.73 -24.40 -9.43
CA GLY A 56 -2.50 -23.10 -10.08
C GLY A 56 -2.58 -21.88 -9.16
N ASP A 57 -1.42 -21.33 -8.80
CA ASP A 57 -1.34 -19.94 -8.32
C ASP A 57 -1.79 -19.01 -9.45
N GLU A 58 -3.08 -18.70 -9.51
CA GLU A 58 -3.54 -17.60 -10.36
C GLU A 58 -3.05 -16.30 -9.75
N ALA A 59 -2.29 -15.54 -10.54
CA ALA A 59 -1.84 -14.22 -10.16
C ALA A 59 -3.06 -13.37 -9.76
N VAL A 60 -3.07 -12.88 -8.52
CA VAL A 60 -4.14 -12.00 -8.04
C VAL A 60 -4.19 -10.78 -8.95
N ALA A 61 -5.27 -10.64 -9.72
CA ALA A 61 -5.50 -9.48 -10.58
C ALA A 61 -5.41 -8.20 -9.75
N VAL A 62 -4.74 -7.18 -10.29
CA VAL A 62 -4.56 -5.89 -9.64
C VAL A 62 -5.46 -4.88 -10.34
N ASP A 63 -6.37 -4.27 -9.59
CA ASP A 63 -7.21 -3.21 -10.11
C ASP A 63 -6.36 -1.97 -10.46
N PRO A 64 -6.70 -1.25 -11.55
CA PRO A 64 -6.00 -0.02 -11.91
C PRO A 64 -6.26 1.10 -10.88
N ILE A 65 -5.38 2.09 -10.85
CA ILE A 65 -5.49 3.27 -9.97
C ILE A 65 -6.85 3.96 -10.12
N SER A 66 -7.42 4.00 -11.33
CA SER A 66 -8.73 4.59 -11.61
C SER A 66 -9.86 4.07 -10.73
N THR A 67 -9.80 2.80 -10.30
CA THR A 67 -10.80 2.19 -9.40
C THR A 67 -10.80 2.81 -7.99
N PHE A 68 -9.73 3.49 -7.60
CA PHE A 68 -9.53 4.02 -6.25
C PHE A 68 -9.71 5.56 -6.17
N LEU A 69 -9.92 6.22 -7.31
CA LEU A 69 -10.02 7.67 -7.39
C LEU A 69 -11.36 8.20 -6.88
N ASP A 70 -11.36 9.41 -6.33
CA ASP A 70 -12.60 10.12 -6.03
C ASP A 70 -13.31 10.52 -7.33
N SER A 71 -14.64 10.50 -7.34
CA SER A 71 -15.43 10.96 -8.48
C SER A 71 -15.30 12.48 -8.70
N GLU A 72 -15.13 13.24 -7.63
CA GLU A 72 -14.89 14.68 -7.66
C GLU A 72 -13.49 14.98 -7.11
N VAL A 73 -12.68 15.69 -7.91
CA VAL A 73 -11.31 16.02 -7.53
C VAL A 73 -11.30 17.28 -6.67
N ASP A 74 -10.79 17.18 -5.45
CA ASP A 74 -10.54 18.34 -4.59
C ASP A 74 -9.36 19.17 -5.16
N PRO A 75 -9.58 20.44 -5.57
CA PRO A 75 -8.52 21.30 -6.09
C PRO A 75 -7.36 21.51 -5.11
N SER A 76 -7.57 21.33 -3.81
CA SER A 76 -6.53 21.44 -2.78
C SER A 76 -5.43 20.38 -2.90
N THR A 77 -5.70 19.31 -3.66
CA THR A 77 -4.74 18.23 -3.91
C THR A 77 -3.69 18.58 -4.95
N ALA A 78 -3.85 19.65 -5.73
CA ALA A 78 -2.87 20.07 -6.74
C ALA A 78 -1.49 20.30 -6.10
N VAL A 79 -0.43 19.76 -6.70
CA VAL A 79 0.94 19.94 -6.17
C VAL A 79 1.39 21.38 -6.48
N PRO A 80 1.73 22.20 -5.46
CA PRO A 80 2.20 23.55 -5.70
C PRO A 80 3.51 23.57 -6.49
N GLU A 81 3.58 24.37 -7.57
CA GLU A 81 4.76 24.51 -8.43
C GLU A 81 6.04 24.81 -7.63
N LYS A 82 5.93 25.66 -6.62
CA LYS A 82 7.04 26.01 -5.72
C LYS A 82 7.65 24.80 -5.00
N TRP A 83 6.89 23.71 -4.79
CA TRP A 83 7.40 22.49 -4.18
C TRP A 83 8.18 21.66 -5.20
N ILE A 84 7.68 21.57 -6.44
CA ILE A 84 8.34 20.89 -7.55
C ILE A 84 9.69 21.55 -7.84
N ARG A 85 9.72 22.86 -8.07
CA ARG A 85 10.96 23.59 -8.44
C ARG A 85 12.00 23.67 -7.32
N LYS A 86 11.60 23.56 -6.06
CA LYS A 86 12.54 23.59 -4.91
C LYS A 86 13.35 22.30 -4.77
N THR A 87 12.93 21.23 -5.43
CA THR A 87 13.53 19.91 -5.27
C THR A 87 14.80 19.79 -6.11
N PHE A 88 15.94 19.50 -5.48
CA PHE A 88 17.23 19.33 -6.18
C PHE A 88 17.41 17.94 -6.82
N LYS A 89 16.51 17.00 -6.53
CA LYS A 89 16.50 15.63 -7.06
C LYS A 89 15.18 15.35 -7.76
N PHE A 90 15.12 15.66 -9.05
CA PHE A 90 13.98 15.31 -9.89
C PHE A 90 14.05 13.82 -10.20
N ASN A 91 13.25 13.04 -9.49
CA ASN A 91 12.93 11.66 -9.82
C ASN A 91 11.58 11.35 -9.17
N PHE A 92 10.55 11.99 -9.72
CA PHE A 92 9.20 11.90 -9.21
C PHE A 92 8.53 10.66 -9.77
N ASP A 93 8.03 9.84 -8.86
CA ASP A 93 7.19 8.69 -9.18
C ASP A 93 5.78 9.18 -9.50
N VAL A 94 5.37 9.02 -10.75
CA VAL A 94 4.11 9.51 -11.29
C VAL A 94 3.28 8.33 -11.79
N VAL A 95 2.00 8.35 -11.48
CA VAL A 95 1.04 7.31 -11.88
C VAL A 95 -0.16 7.94 -12.59
N SER A 96 -0.74 7.19 -13.51
CA SER A 96 -1.91 7.58 -14.30
C SER A 96 -3.11 6.70 -13.93
N PRO A 97 -4.31 6.95 -14.51
CA PRO A 97 -5.49 6.14 -14.22
C PRO A 97 -5.30 4.63 -14.46
N HIS A 98 -4.51 4.26 -15.47
CA HIS A 98 -4.30 2.87 -15.86
C HIS A 98 -3.12 2.17 -15.16
N SER A 99 -2.37 2.91 -14.35
CA SER A 99 -1.27 2.32 -13.57
C SER A 99 -1.80 1.24 -12.63
N THR A 100 -1.08 0.14 -12.50
CA THR A 100 -1.41 -0.97 -11.57
C THR A 100 -0.41 -1.03 -10.41
N ARG A 101 0.37 0.03 -10.23
CA ARG A 101 1.34 0.16 -9.13
C ARG A 101 1.52 1.62 -8.75
N SER A 102 1.75 1.84 -7.45
CA SER A 102 2.18 3.10 -6.83
C SER A 102 3.21 2.80 -5.74
N THR A 103 3.97 3.79 -5.31
CA THR A 103 4.91 3.69 -4.18
C THR A 103 4.22 3.84 -2.82
N THR A 104 4.94 3.51 -1.75
CA THR A 104 4.42 3.59 -0.38
C THR A 104 4.08 5.03 0.01
N PHE A 105 2.84 5.28 0.43
CA PHE A 105 2.48 6.53 1.09
C PHE A 105 3.03 6.58 2.52
N THR A 106 3.84 7.60 2.79
CA THR A 106 4.45 7.85 4.10
C THR A 106 3.65 8.91 4.87
N LYS A 107 3.96 9.09 6.16
CA LYS A 107 3.36 10.16 6.97
C LYS A 107 3.61 11.58 6.45
N ALA A 108 4.60 11.77 5.57
CA ALA A 108 4.98 13.07 5.02
C ALA A 108 4.23 13.41 3.72
N TYR A 109 3.40 12.49 3.20
CA TYR A 109 2.61 12.70 1.99
C TYR A 109 1.64 13.89 2.15
N GLY A 110 1.38 14.61 1.05
CA GLY A 110 0.59 15.85 1.07
C GLY A 110 1.30 17.05 1.70
N SER A 111 2.62 16.97 1.93
CA SER A 111 3.45 18.09 2.40
C SER A 111 4.48 18.50 1.34
N HIS A 112 5.27 19.54 1.63
CA HIS A 112 6.39 19.94 0.78
C HIS A 112 7.48 18.88 0.61
N HIS A 113 7.45 17.79 1.39
CA HIS A 113 8.27 16.59 1.18
C HIS A 113 7.67 15.74 0.06
N ILE A 114 7.61 16.28 -1.14
CA ILE A 114 7.02 15.61 -2.31
C ILE A 114 7.87 14.45 -2.82
N TYR A 115 9.18 14.48 -2.57
CA TYR A 115 10.08 13.40 -2.95
C TYR A 115 10.04 12.25 -1.95
N GLY A 116 9.85 11.03 -2.45
CA GLY A 116 9.93 9.78 -1.65
C GLY A 116 8.80 9.58 -0.63
N SER A 117 7.76 10.42 -0.64
CA SER A 117 6.63 10.30 0.28
C SER A 117 5.44 9.50 -0.28
N GLY A 118 5.45 9.20 -1.59
CA GLY A 118 4.43 8.45 -2.33
C GLY A 118 4.36 8.93 -3.78
N SER A 119 3.64 8.21 -4.64
CA SER A 119 3.44 8.61 -6.04
C SER A 119 2.59 9.88 -6.15
N LEU A 120 2.82 10.67 -7.19
CA LEU A 120 1.90 11.72 -7.63
C LEU A 120 0.96 11.19 -8.70
N PHE A 121 -0.27 11.67 -8.74
CA PHE A 121 -1.24 11.30 -9.77
C PHE A 121 -1.27 12.37 -10.87
N VAL A 122 -1.35 11.92 -12.13
CA VAL A 122 -1.64 12.75 -13.30
C VAL A 122 -2.91 12.25 -13.99
N PRO A 123 -3.77 13.14 -14.51
CA PRO A 123 -5.10 12.76 -15.01
C PRO A 123 -5.07 11.98 -16.32
N ASN A 124 -3.99 12.08 -17.10
CA ASN A 124 -3.85 11.44 -18.40
C ASN A 124 -2.63 10.52 -18.41
N ASP A 125 -2.68 9.46 -19.22
CA ASP A 125 -1.51 8.63 -19.47
C ASP A 125 -0.38 9.44 -20.12
N ILE A 126 0.86 9.05 -19.81
CA ILE A 126 2.05 9.67 -20.39
C ILE A 126 2.30 9.05 -21.76
N ALA A 127 2.33 9.87 -22.80
CA ALA A 127 2.51 9.42 -24.17
C ALA A 127 3.82 8.64 -24.35
N GLY A 128 3.73 7.44 -24.94
CA GLY A 128 4.89 6.58 -25.20
C GLY A 128 5.36 5.78 -23.98
N ALA A 129 4.68 5.87 -22.84
CA ALA A 129 5.05 5.16 -21.63
C ALA A 129 4.06 3.99 -21.35
N PRO A 130 4.50 2.86 -20.75
CA PRO A 130 3.61 1.74 -20.47
C PRO A 130 2.56 2.07 -19.41
N ALA A 131 1.28 2.10 -19.79
CA ALA A 131 0.18 2.57 -18.95
C ALA A 131 0.09 1.91 -17.55
N ALA A 132 0.48 0.63 -17.44
CA ALA A 132 0.41 -0.13 -16.18
C ALA A 132 1.52 0.23 -15.18
N GLU A 133 2.63 0.80 -15.63
CA GLU A 133 3.84 0.99 -14.83
C GLU A 133 3.98 2.46 -14.39
N PRO A 134 4.47 2.72 -13.16
CA PRO A 134 4.80 4.07 -12.76
C PRO A 134 5.88 4.68 -13.65
N HIS A 135 5.79 5.98 -13.85
CA HIS A 135 6.71 6.76 -14.66
C HIS A 135 7.58 7.65 -13.77
N TYR A 136 8.87 7.68 -14.08
CA TYR A 136 9.83 8.48 -13.33
C TYR A 136 10.18 9.73 -14.11
N ILE A 137 9.71 10.88 -13.62
CA ILE A 137 9.94 12.18 -14.26
C ILE A 137 11.10 12.88 -13.58
N ASN A 138 12.11 13.22 -14.40
CA ASN A 138 13.34 13.87 -13.95
C ASN A 138 13.44 15.34 -14.38
N ASP A 139 12.38 15.90 -14.96
CA ASP A 139 12.31 17.29 -15.37
C ASP A 139 11.11 18.01 -14.70
N ALA A 140 11.34 19.23 -14.24
CA ALA A 140 10.34 20.02 -13.53
C ALA A 140 9.21 20.48 -14.46
N ASP A 141 9.56 20.95 -15.65
CA ASP A 141 8.62 21.54 -16.59
C ASP A 141 7.78 20.45 -17.26
N GLU A 142 8.38 19.28 -17.54
CA GLU A 142 7.66 18.06 -17.93
C GLU A 142 6.62 17.69 -16.87
N LEU A 143 7.02 17.57 -15.60
CA LEU A 143 6.09 17.24 -14.51
C LEU A 143 4.96 18.27 -14.40
N LEU A 144 5.27 19.57 -14.43
CA LEU A 144 4.28 20.64 -14.35
C LEU A 144 3.28 20.60 -15.51
N SER A 145 3.74 20.27 -16.72
CA SER A 145 2.86 20.14 -17.90
C SER A 145 1.79 19.05 -17.76
N LEU A 146 2.04 18.06 -16.89
CA LEU A 146 1.12 16.95 -16.62
C LEU A 146 0.12 17.25 -15.50
N HIS A 147 0.16 18.43 -14.89
CA HIS A 147 -0.78 18.89 -13.85
C HIS A 147 -0.90 17.89 -12.67
N PRO A 148 0.21 17.62 -11.96
CA PRO A 148 0.24 16.58 -10.94
C PRO A 148 -0.55 17.02 -9.70
N ARG A 149 -1.19 16.04 -9.07
CA ARG A 149 -1.83 16.18 -7.76
C ARG A 149 -1.41 15.07 -6.81
N PHE A 150 -1.57 15.32 -5.52
CA PHE A 150 -1.58 14.25 -4.53
C PHE A 150 -2.85 13.42 -4.70
N PHE A 151 -2.78 12.14 -4.31
CA PHE A 151 -3.96 11.38 -3.97
C PHE A 151 -4.62 12.00 -2.74
N SER A 152 -5.94 12.15 -2.74
CA SER A 152 -6.67 12.63 -1.57
C SER A 152 -6.55 11.66 -0.39
N PRO A 153 -6.87 12.08 0.84
CA PRO A 153 -6.87 11.16 1.97
C PRO A 153 -7.81 9.95 1.79
N THR A 154 -8.96 10.14 1.14
CA THR A 154 -9.91 9.05 0.84
C THR A 154 -9.36 8.09 -0.19
N GLU A 155 -8.72 8.58 -1.26
CA GLU A 155 -8.04 7.74 -2.26
C GLU A 155 -6.90 6.92 -1.63
N VAL A 156 -6.07 7.55 -0.78
CA VAL A 156 -5.01 6.84 -0.03
C VAL A 156 -5.61 5.79 0.91
N ALA A 157 -6.74 6.08 1.56
CA ALA A 157 -7.43 5.11 2.40
C ALA A 157 -7.92 3.88 1.61
N ARG A 158 -8.50 4.08 0.42
CA ARG A 158 -8.90 2.98 -0.47
C ARG A 158 -7.69 2.17 -0.97
N LEU A 159 -6.58 2.81 -1.29
CA LEU A 159 -5.31 2.14 -1.64
C LEU A 159 -4.69 1.37 -0.46
N HIS A 160 -5.01 1.76 0.77
CA HIS A 160 -4.73 0.97 1.98
C HIS A 160 -5.86 -0.03 2.32
N SER A 161 -6.86 -0.17 1.46
CA SER A 161 -8.00 -1.08 1.58
C SER A 161 -8.88 -0.83 2.81
N PHE A 162 -8.94 0.41 3.30
CA PHE A 162 -9.95 0.80 4.28
C PHE A 162 -11.36 0.76 3.67
N PRO A 163 -12.41 0.49 4.48
CA PRO A 163 -13.78 0.56 4.00
C PRO A 163 -14.18 1.99 3.67
N GLU A 164 -15.12 2.19 2.74
CA GLU A 164 -15.71 3.50 2.42
C GLU A 164 -16.36 4.18 3.63
N SER A 165 -16.75 3.41 4.65
CA SER A 165 -17.28 3.96 5.90
C SER A 165 -16.22 4.62 6.78
N LEU A 166 -14.93 4.54 6.42
CA LEU A 166 -13.88 5.26 7.15
C LEU A 166 -14.09 6.76 6.97
N SER A 167 -14.33 7.44 8.08
CA SER A 167 -14.36 8.88 8.17
C SER A 167 -13.48 9.32 9.33
N PHE A 168 -13.05 10.59 9.32
CA PHE A 168 -12.39 11.18 10.47
C PHE A 168 -13.24 12.36 10.96
N PRO A 169 -13.08 12.75 12.23
CA PRO A 169 -13.77 13.91 12.78
C PRO A 169 -13.45 15.21 12.03
N ASP A 170 -14.41 16.13 11.98
CA ASP A 170 -14.31 17.40 11.24
C ASP A 170 -13.14 18.30 11.69
N ASN A 171 -12.69 18.14 12.94
CA ASN A 171 -11.55 18.90 13.48
C ASN A 171 -10.18 18.33 13.06
N VAL A 172 -10.14 17.28 12.23
CA VAL A 172 -8.93 16.65 11.74
C VAL A 172 -8.66 17.08 10.29
N SER A 173 -7.63 17.90 10.10
CA SER A 173 -7.20 18.40 8.78
C SER A 173 -6.70 17.28 7.85
N ALA A 174 -6.76 17.49 6.53
CA ALA A 174 -6.21 16.56 5.54
C ALA A 174 -4.72 16.19 5.81
N ALA A 175 -3.91 17.16 6.26
CA ALA A 175 -2.52 16.90 6.66
C ALA A 175 -2.40 15.95 7.87
N GLN A 176 -3.37 15.93 8.78
CA GLN A 176 -3.44 14.93 9.86
C GLN A 176 -3.87 13.57 9.31
N TRP A 177 -4.82 13.51 8.36
CA TRP A 177 -5.23 12.25 7.73
C TRP A 177 -4.06 11.58 7.02
N TYR A 178 -3.30 12.30 6.20
CA TYR A 178 -2.11 11.74 5.53
C TYR A 178 -1.10 11.18 6.53
N ARG A 179 -0.89 11.86 7.67
CA ARG A 179 -0.01 11.34 8.73
C ARG A 179 -0.52 10.04 9.34
N LEU A 180 -1.82 9.96 9.61
CA LEU A 180 -2.46 8.76 10.17
C LEU A 180 -2.41 7.60 9.17
N LEU A 181 -2.84 7.83 7.93
CA LEU A 181 -2.83 6.84 6.85
C LEU A 181 -1.41 6.38 6.52
N GLY A 182 -0.45 7.30 6.45
CA GLY A 182 0.96 7.00 6.19
C GLY A 182 1.60 6.09 7.24
N ASN A 183 1.16 6.19 8.51
CA ASN A 183 1.59 5.30 9.60
C ASN A 183 0.76 4.02 9.71
N SER A 184 -0.34 3.91 8.96
CA SER A 184 -1.28 2.80 9.03
C SER A 184 -0.78 1.56 8.28
N LEU A 185 -1.67 0.59 8.08
CA LEU A 185 -1.44 -0.70 7.43
C LEU A 185 -2.33 -0.86 6.20
N ASN A 186 -2.13 -1.94 5.43
CA ASN A 186 -3.09 -2.37 4.42
C ASN A 186 -4.11 -3.33 5.06
N CYS A 187 -5.38 -2.93 5.14
CA CYS A 187 -6.42 -3.66 5.85
C CYS A 187 -6.74 -5.02 5.22
N LYS A 188 -6.71 -5.13 3.89
CA LYS A 188 -6.96 -6.38 3.18
C LYS A 188 -5.90 -7.42 3.52
N LEU A 189 -4.62 -7.05 3.42
CA LEU A 189 -3.50 -7.92 3.79
C LEU A 189 -3.61 -8.40 5.25
N VAL A 190 -3.81 -7.47 6.19
CA VAL A 190 -3.93 -7.85 7.61
C VAL A 190 -5.15 -8.72 7.87
N GLY A 191 -6.28 -8.47 7.20
CA GLY A 191 -7.46 -9.33 7.27
C GLY A 191 -7.16 -10.76 6.82
N GLU A 192 -6.43 -10.94 5.71
CA GLU A 192 -6.03 -12.27 5.24
C GLU A 192 -5.02 -12.96 6.17
N LEU A 193 -4.07 -12.22 6.74
CA LEU A 193 -3.15 -12.76 7.77
C LEU A 193 -3.90 -13.22 9.02
N MET A 194 -4.91 -12.45 9.46
CA MET A 194 -5.75 -12.80 10.60
C MET A 194 -6.56 -14.07 10.32
N LYS A 195 -7.13 -14.23 9.12
CA LYS A 195 -7.81 -15.48 8.71
C LYS A 195 -6.86 -16.67 8.85
N LYS A 196 -5.63 -16.57 8.34
CA LYS A 196 -4.63 -17.64 8.46
C LYS A 196 -4.22 -17.94 9.91
N LEU A 197 -4.18 -16.93 10.79
CA LEU A 197 -3.84 -17.12 12.20
C LEU A 197 -4.93 -17.86 13.00
N PHE A 198 -6.20 -17.58 12.69
CA PHE A 198 -7.35 -18.07 13.44
C PHE A 198 -8.11 -19.23 12.78
N GLN A 199 -7.70 -19.68 11.59
CA GLN A 199 -8.04 -20.99 11.05
C GLN A 199 -7.42 -22.12 11.89
#